data_AF-A0A6C0EKL2-F1
#
_entry.id   AF-A0A6C0EKL2-F1
#
_cell.length_a   1.000
_cell.length_b   1.000
_cell.length_c   1.000
_cell.angle_alpha   90.00
_cell.angle_beta   90.00
_cell.angle_gamma   90.00
#
_symmetry.space_group_name_H-M   'P 1'
#
loop_
_entity.id
_entity.type
_entity.pdbx_description
1 polymer ?
#
loop_
_entity_poly.entity_id
_entity_poly.type
_entity_poly.pdbx_seq_one_letter_code
_entity_poly.pdbx_strand_id
1 'polypeptide(L)'
;MISSENLYLMIFAVIIIVCILSKDTNINMNVKMSESNSNFLMYVVLMGVVLFFIMRDVNQTEGFIAPKDYRLTPKCSAQNRNNIPLIKNLSFVSPIGNHHALTQDLTASNFTTVDGQPGSPRSMVVVSHNQFKPECCPSTYTTSTGCMCRNAIQDKFLQSGGGNK
;
A
#
# COMPACT_ATOMS: atom_id res chain seq x y z
N MET A 1 14.02 -4.63 -3.60
CA MET A 1 14.08 -3.55 -2.59
C MET A 1 15.47 -3.54 -2.00
N ILE A 2 16.32 -2.59 -2.39
CA ILE A 2 17.61 -2.38 -1.74
C ILE A 2 17.30 -1.54 -0.50
N SER A 3 17.55 -2.09 0.69
CA SER A 3 17.36 -1.39 1.96
C SER A 3 18.19 -0.10 1.97
N SER A 4 17.65 0.98 2.53
CA SER A 4 18.28 2.32 2.57
C SER A 4 19.68 2.32 3.20
N GLU A 5 19.99 1.32 4.04
CA GLU A 5 21.32 1.12 4.62
C GLU A 5 22.39 0.73 3.59
N ASN A 6 22.00 0.00 2.54
CA ASN A 6 22.92 -0.41 1.48
C ASN A 6 23.29 0.74 0.54
N LEU A 7 22.42 1.75 0.40
CA LEU A 7 22.72 2.93 -0.41
C LEU A 7 23.85 3.76 0.23
N TYR A 8 23.82 3.92 1.55
CA TYR A 8 24.83 4.67 2.28
C TYR A 8 26.21 4.00 2.19
N LEU A 9 26.26 2.67 2.31
CA LEU A 9 27.50 1.90 2.16
C LEU A 9 28.10 2.01 0.76
N MET A 10 27.26 2.03 -0.28
CA MET A 10 27.73 2.21 -1.66
C MET A 10 28.29 3.62 -1.90
N ILE A 11 27.64 4.66 -1.35
CA ILE A 11 28.12 6.04 -1.44
C ILE A 11 29.46 6.20 -0.70
N PHE A 12 29.59 5.64 0.51
CA PHE A 12 30.85 5.68 1.26
C PHE A 12 31.99 4.96 0.54
N ALA A 13 31.73 3.80 -0.06
CA ALA A 13 32.74 3.06 -0.83
C ALA A 13 33.24 3.87 -2.03
N VAL A 14 32.35 4.55 -2.76
CA VAL A 14 32.71 5.40 -3.91
C VAL A 14 33.55 6.59 -3.46
N ILE A 15 33.19 7.27 -2.36
CA ILE A 15 33.98 8.39 -1.82
C ILE A 15 35.38 7.93 -1.43
N ILE A 16 35.52 6.78 -0.75
CA ILE A 16 36.82 6.23 -0.36
C ILE A 16 37.67 5.91 -1.60
N ILE A 17 37.09 5.29 -2.63
CA ILE A 17 37.79 4.98 -3.88
C ILE A 17 38.27 6.26 -4.57
N VAL A 18 37.42 7.30 -4.66
CA VAL A 18 37.80 8.60 -5.24
C VAL A 18 38.92 9.27 -4.44
N CYS A 19 38.88 9.20 -3.10
CA CYS A 19 39.94 9.74 -2.25
C CYS A 19 41.26 8.99 -2.42
N ILE A 20 41.24 7.66 -2.56
CA ILE A 20 42.43 6.84 -2.79
C ILE A 20 43.03 7.18 -4.16
N LEU A 21 42.20 7.23 -5.20
CA LEU A 21 42.64 7.57 -6.57
C LEU A 21 43.16 9.02 -6.66
N SER A 22 42.58 9.95 -5.90
CA SER A 22 43.06 11.34 -5.83
C SER A 22 44.43 11.43 -5.14
N LYS A 23 44.70 10.55 -4.16
CA LYS A 23 45.96 10.56 -3.42
C LYS A 23 47.13 9.99 -4.24
N ASP A 24 46.88 9.04 -5.13
CA ASP A 24 47.90 8.45 -6.02
C ASP A 24 48.37 9.42 -7.13
N THR A 25 47.60 10.45 -7.47
CA THR A 25 48.02 11.46 -8.46
C THR A 25 49.05 12.48 -7.95
N ASN A 26 49.41 12.45 -6.66
CA ASN A 26 50.35 13.40 -6.05
C ASN A 26 51.82 12.87 -5.96
N ILE A 27 52.19 11.88 -6.78
CA ILE A 27 53.58 11.43 -6.90
C ILE A 27 53.95 11.37 -8.39
N ASN A 28 54.21 12.54 -8.99
CA ASN A 28 55.17 12.79 -10.10
C ASN A 28 54.78 14.07 -10.86
N MET A 29 55.05 15.23 -10.28
CA MET A 29 55.16 16.46 -11.07
C MET A 29 56.45 16.42 -11.88
N ASN A 30 56.37 15.96 -13.13
CA ASN A 30 57.29 16.33 -14.21
C ASN A 30 56.81 15.77 -15.58
N VAL A 31 55.56 16.03 -15.96
CA VAL A 31 55.15 15.91 -17.37
C VAL A 31 54.35 17.15 -17.78
N LYS A 32 54.95 17.87 -18.72
CA LYS A 32 54.47 19.02 -19.48
C LYS A 32 52.95 19.01 -19.78
N MET A 33 52.32 20.14 -19.43
CA MET A 33 51.57 20.98 -20.38
C MET A 33 50.58 20.24 -21.30
N SER A 34 49.52 19.65 -20.71
CA SER A 34 48.22 19.42 -21.36
C SER A 34 47.16 19.07 -20.29
N GLU A 35 47.07 19.88 -19.23
CA GLU A 35 46.34 19.49 -18.01
C GLU A 35 45.24 20.51 -17.64
N SER A 36 44.52 21.01 -18.64
CA SER A 36 43.25 21.74 -18.42
C SER A 36 42.04 20.90 -18.80
N ASN A 37 42.20 19.90 -19.68
CA ASN A 37 41.08 19.11 -20.20
C ASN A 37 40.81 17.84 -19.37
N SER A 38 41.82 17.31 -18.68
CA SER A 38 41.68 16.06 -17.89
C SER A 38 40.78 16.26 -16.67
N ASN A 39 40.98 17.35 -15.93
CA ASN A 39 40.15 17.68 -14.76
C ASN A 39 38.72 18.02 -15.16
N PHE A 40 38.52 18.72 -16.28
CA PHE A 40 37.19 19.03 -16.80
C PHE A 40 36.45 17.76 -17.23
N LEU A 41 37.12 16.86 -17.95
CA LEU A 41 36.56 15.57 -18.34
C LEU A 41 36.18 14.73 -17.12
N MET A 42 36.99 14.75 -16.07
CA MET A 42 36.70 14.05 -14.82
C MET A 42 35.45 14.61 -14.13
N TYR A 43 35.30 15.94 -14.02
CA TYR A 43 34.07 16.56 -13.49
C TYR A 43 32.83 16.24 -14.32
N VAL A 44 32.93 16.24 -15.66
CA VAL A 44 31.81 15.90 -16.54
C VAL A 44 31.39 14.44 -16.35
N VAL A 45 32.34 13.51 -16.23
CA VAL A 45 32.05 12.11 -15.95
C VAL A 45 31.42 11.94 -14.56
N LEU A 46 31.92 12.63 -13.54
CA LEU A 46 31.40 12.56 -12.17
C LEU A 46 29.97 13.13 -12.08
N MET A 47 29.71 14.28 -12.72
CA MET A 47 28.37 14.85 -12.81
C MET A 47 27.41 13.93 -13.60
N GLY A 48 27.89 13.29 -14.66
CA GLY A 48 27.10 12.31 -15.43
C GLY A 48 26.71 11.08 -14.61
N VAL A 49 27.64 10.54 -13.82
CA VAL A 49 27.37 9.39 -12.93
C VAL A 49 26.38 9.78 -11.83
N VAL A 50 26.55 10.93 -11.18
CA VAL A 50 25.62 11.44 -10.16
C VAL A 50 24.22 11.63 -10.76
N LEU A 51 24.11 12.30 -11.91
CA LEU A 51 22.82 12.50 -12.58
C LEU A 51 22.18 11.17 -12.99
N PHE A 52 22.95 10.18 -13.44
CA PHE A 52 22.42 8.86 -13.77
C PHE A 52 21.81 8.16 -12.55
N PHE A 53 22.43 8.25 -11.37
CA PHE A 53 21.87 7.70 -10.13
C PHE A 53 20.62 8.46 -9.68
N ILE A 54 20.61 9.79 -9.72
CA ILE A 54 19.42 10.60 -9.42
C ILE A 54 18.26 10.25 -10.35
N MET A 55 18.53 10.10 -11.66
CA MET A 55 17.50 9.73 -12.64
C MET A 55 17.01 8.29 -12.48
N ARG A 56 17.87 7.37 -12.04
CA ARG A 56 17.50 5.99 -11.73
C ARG A 56 16.62 5.90 -10.48
N ASP A 57 16.88 6.71 -9.46
CA ASP A 57 16.03 6.80 -8.25
C ASP A 57 14.67 7.44 -8.55
N VAL A 58 14.62 8.49 -9.38
CA VAL A 58 13.35 9.10 -9.83
C VAL A 58 12.48 8.09 -10.59
N ASN A 59 13.09 7.25 -11.43
CA ASN A 59 12.37 6.21 -12.16
C ASN A 59 11.92 5.02 -11.29
N GLN A 60 12.35 4.96 -10.02
CA GLN A 60 11.90 3.95 -9.05
C GLN A 60 10.85 4.49 -8.08
N THR A 61 10.46 5.76 -8.21
CA THR A 61 9.23 6.30 -7.60
C THR A 61 8.00 6.06 -8.47
N GLU A 62 7.86 4.83 -8.97
CA GLU A 62 6.56 4.30 -9.34
C GLU A 62 5.76 4.08 -8.04
N GLY A 63 4.92 5.06 -7.69
CA GLY A 63 3.75 4.80 -6.87
C GLY A 63 3.73 5.38 -5.46
N PHE A 64 4.26 6.58 -5.19
CA PHE A 64 3.52 7.42 -4.26
C PHE A 64 2.38 8.03 -5.06
N ILE A 65 1.23 7.35 -5.04
CA ILE A 65 -0.04 7.96 -5.38
C ILE A 65 -0.09 9.20 -4.49
N ALA A 66 0.18 10.38 -5.05
CA ALA A 66 -0.19 11.64 -4.43
C ALA A 66 -1.61 11.43 -3.91
N PRO A 67 -1.96 11.79 -2.66
CA PRO A 67 -3.34 11.74 -2.24
C PRO A 67 -4.08 12.61 -3.24
N LYS A 68 -4.71 12.00 -4.25
CA LYS A 68 -5.76 12.64 -5.01
C LYS A 68 -6.68 13.08 -3.92
N ASP A 69 -6.85 14.38 -3.78
CA ASP A 69 -7.82 14.97 -2.89
C ASP A 69 -9.12 14.21 -3.13
N TYR A 70 -9.41 13.26 -2.24
CA TYR A 70 -10.67 12.55 -2.22
C TYR A 70 -11.69 13.45 -1.54
N ARG A 71 -11.63 14.76 -1.81
CA ARG A 71 -12.86 15.52 -1.99
C ARG A 71 -13.48 15.13 -3.34
N LEU A 72 -13.66 13.81 -3.55
CA LEU A 72 -14.87 13.35 -4.22
C LEU A 72 -15.96 13.90 -3.31
N THR A 73 -16.60 14.98 -3.71
CA THR A 73 -18.06 15.01 -3.60
C THR A 73 -18.51 14.05 -4.70
N PRO A 74 -18.74 12.75 -4.44
CA PRO A 74 -19.44 11.99 -5.44
C PRO A 74 -20.79 12.71 -5.54
N LYS A 75 -21.25 13.03 -6.75
CA LYS A 75 -22.69 13.13 -6.93
C LYS A 75 -23.20 11.77 -6.48
N CYS A 76 -23.73 11.71 -5.25
CA CYS A 76 -24.28 10.51 -4.65
C CYS A 76 -25.51 10.13 -5.46
N SER A 77 -25.30 9.50 -6.61
CA SER A 77 -26.33 8.70 -7.21
C SER A 77 -26.50 7.56 -6.22
N ALA A 78 -27.57 7.62 -5.44
CA ALA A 78 -28.04 6.52 -4.61
C ALA A 78 -28.42 5.37 -5.54
N GLN A 79 -27.42 4.74 -6.16
CA GLN A 79 -27.63 3.49 -6.86
C GLN A 79 -28.09 2.51 -5.80
N ASN A 80 -29.32 2.05 -5.98
CA ASN A 80 -30.00 1.08 -5.15
C ASN A 80 -29.23 -0.26 -5.20
N ARG A 81 -28.16 -0.36 -4.39
CA ARG A 81 -27.37 -1.58 -4.18
C ARG A 81 -27.79 -2.31 -2.93
N ASN A 82 -29.09 -2.22 -2.63
CA ASN A 82 -29.67 -2.99 -1.55
C ASN A 82 -29.73 -4.45 -2.01
N ASN A 83 -29.48 -5.39 -1.09
CA ASN A 83 -29.54 -6.85 -1.29
C ASN A 83 -28.24 -7.54 -1.74
N ILE A 84 -27.07 -6.99 -1.42
CA ILE A 84 -25.83 -7.74 -1.61
C ILE A 84 -25.75 -8.83 -0.53
N PRO A 85 -25.56 -10.11 -0.89
CA PRO A 85 -25.58 -11.21 0.07
C PRO A 85 -24.39 -11.14 1.03
N LEU A 86 -24.60 -11.64 2.24
CA LEU A 86 -23.54 -11.78 3.23
C LEU A 86 -22.53 -12.85 2.79
N ILE A 87 -21.26 -12.61 3.10
CA ILE A 87 -20.17 -13.55 2.88
C ILE A 87 -20.34 -14.70 3.88
N LYS A 88 -20.45 -15.94 3.41
CA LYS A 88 -20.57 -17.12 4.30
C LYS A 88 -19.20 -17.66 4.73
N ASN A 89 -18.24 -17.65 3.81
CA ASN A 89 -16.90 -18.17 4.03
C ASN A 89 -15.94 -16.98 3.99
N LEU A 90 -15.50 -16.53 5.15
CA LEU A 90 -14.41 -15.55 5.21
C LEU A 90 -13.10 -16.29 5.01
N SER A 91 -12.21 -15.74 4.19
CA SER A 91 -10.82 -16.17 4.12
C SER A 91 -9.91 -14.95 4.17
N PHE A 92 -8.77 -15.10 4.86
CA PHE A 92 -7.71 -14.11 4.81
C PHE A 92 -6.52 -14.67 4.04
N VAL A 93 -5.81 -13.77 3.38
CA VAL A 93 -4.54 -14.08 2.72
C VAL A 93 -3.43 -13.68 3.67
N SER A 94 -2.63 -14.65 4.09
CA SER A 94 -1.44 -14.38 4.91
C SER A 94 -0.39 -13.60 4.09
N PRO A 95 0.61 -12.95 4.75
CA PRO A 95 1.67 -12.22 4.04
C PRO A 95 2.47 -13.08 3.04
N ILE A 96 2.45 -14.41 3.22
CA ILE A 96 3.09 -15.39 2.32
C ILE A 96 2.17 -15.85 1.17
N GLY A 97 0.96 -15.29 1.04
CA GLY A 97 0.02 -15.61 -0.03
C GLY A 97 -0.89 -16.82 0.23
N ASN A 98 -0.81 -17.45 1.41
CA ASN A 98 -1.67 -18.60 1.72
C ASN A 98 -3.08 -18.14 2.13
N HIS A 99 -4.09 -18.76 1.55
CA HIS A 99 -5.49 -18.57 1.91
C HIS A 99 -5.84 -19.40 3.14
N HIS A 100 -6.28 -18.75 4.20
CA HIS A 100 -6.78 -19.40 5.40
C HIS A 100 -8.26 -19.08 5.55
N ALA A 101 -9.10 -20.11 5.62
CA ALA A 101 -10.51 -19.95 5.94
C ALA A 101 -10.63 -19.53 7.40
N LEU A 102 -11.34 -18.43 7.65
CA LEU A 102 -11.80 -18.07 8.98
C LEU A 102 -13.01 -18.96 9.25
N THR A 103 -12.76 -20.06 9.95
CA THR A 103 -13.85 -20.79 10.60
C THR A 103 -14.52 -19.87 11.60
N GLN A 104 -15.83 -20.00 11.76
CA GLN A 104 -16.54 -19.31 12.82
C GLN A 104 -15.83 -19.58 14.14
N ASP A 105 -15.70 -18.56 14.98
CA ASP A 105 -15.13 -18.68 16.32
C ASP A 105 -15.82 -19.84 17.05
N LEU A 106 -15.10 -20.58 17.89
CA LEU A 106 -15.68 -21.64 18.73
C LEU A 106 -16.84 -21.10 19.59
N THR A 107 -16.80 -19.80 19.89
CA THR A 107 -17.84 -19.06 20.61
C THR A 107 -18.95 -18.50 19.72
N ALA A 108 -18.86 -18.68 18.39
CA ALA A 108 -19.81 -18.09 17.44
C ALA A 108 -21.24 -18.57 17.62
N SER A 109 -21.44 -19.79 18.14
CA SER A 109 -22.76 -20.31 18.51
C SER A 109 -23.49 -19.45 19.55
N ASN A 110 -22.75 -18.75 20.41
CA ASN A 110 -23.30 -17.87 21.44
C ASN A 110 -23.68 -16.48 20.92
N PHE A 111 -23.18 -16.08 19.74
CA PHE A 111 -23.52 -14.78 19.17
C PHE A 111 -24.85 -14.82 18.41
N THR A 112 -25.49 -13.66 18.33
CA THR A 112 -26.66 -13.46 17.49
C THR A 112 -26.27 -13.55 16.02
N THR A 113 -27.24 -13.91 15.17
CA THR A 113 -27.06 -13.84 13.72
C THR A 113 -27.01 -12.39 13.29
N VAL A 114 -26.19 -12.08 12.28
CA VAL A 114 -25.98 -10.70 11.84
C VAL A 114 -27.19 -10.11 11.11
N ASP A 115 -28.15 -10.94 10.69
CA ASP A 115 -29.33 -10.57 9.89
C ASP A 115 -30.67 -11.12 10.45
N GLY A 116 -30.64 -11.76 11.62
CA GLY A 116 -31.82 -12.36 12.24
C GLY A 116 -32.34 -13.64 11.60
N GLN A 117 -31.68 -14.19 10.56
CA GLN A 117 -32.12 -15.43 9.93
C GLN A 117 -31.52 -16.68 10.59
N PRO A 118 -32.29 -17.78 10.74
CA PRO A 118 -31.75 -19.03 11.26
C PRO A 118 -30.70 -19.60 10.30
N GLY A 119 -29.54 -20.00 10.83
CA GLY A 119 -28.44 -20.54 10.04
C GLY A 119 -27.60 -19.51 9.28
N SER A 120 -27.87 -18.21 9.47
CA SER A 120 -27.03 -17.14 8.96
C SER A 120 -25.75 -16.96 9.80
N PRO A 121 -24.70 -16.30 9.28
CA PRO A 121 -23.48 -16.11 10.03
C PRO A 121 -23.69 -15.37 11.35
N ARG A 122 -22.96 -15.81 12.37
CA ARG A 122 -23.00 -15.25 13.72
C ARG A 122 -21.71 -14.51 14.01
N SER A 123 -21.83 -13.33 14.59
CA SER A 123 -20.68 -12.52 14.97
C SER A 123 -21.10 -11.46 15.98
N MET A 124 -20.16 -11.09 16.85
CA MET A 124 -20.29 -9.92 17.71
C MET A 124 -20.33 -8.61 16.89
N VAL A 125 -19.69 -8.59 15.73
CA VAL A 125 -19.62 -7.41 14.85
C VAL A 125 -20.60 -7.58 13.70
N VAL A 126 -21.63 -6.74 13.65
CA VAL A 126 -22.72 -6.83 12.65
C VAL A 126 -22.24 -6.66 11.20
N VAL A 127 -21.13 -5.95 10.97
CA VAL A 127 -20.59 -5.70 9.62
C VAL A 127 -19.58 -6.76 9.14
N SER A 128 -19.25 -7.75 9.98
CA SER A 128 -18.16 -8.72 9.72
C SER A 128 -18.36 -9.55 8.46
N HIS A 129 -19.60 -9.81 8.07
CA HIS A 129 -19.94 -10.64 6.90
C HIS A 129 -20.43 -9.79 5.72
N ASN A 130 -20.30 -8.47 5.77
CA ASN A 130 -20.65 -7.58 4.67
C ASN A 130 -19.53 -7.55 3.61
N GLN A 131 -19.94 -7.39 2.35
CA GLN A 131 -19.00 -7.17 1.25
C GLN A 131 -18.58 -5.69 1.21
N PHE A 132 -17.33 -5.44 0.83
CA PHE A 132 -16.79 -4.11 0.61
C PHE A 132 -16.42 -3.96 -0.86
N LYS A 133 -17.02 -2.98 -1.53
CA LYS A 133 -16.79 -2.71 -2.95
C LYS A 133 -16.83 -1.21 -3.20
N PRO A 134 -16.02 -0.68 -4.14
CA PRO A 134 -16.01 0.75 -4.46
C PRO A 134 -17.35 1.21 -5.00
N GLU A 135 -18.08 0.26 -5.58
CA GLU A 135 -19.41 0.46 -6.11
C GLU A 135 -20.38 0.84 -4.97
N CYS A 136 -20.34 0.19 -3.80
CA CYS A 136 -21.27 0.39 -2.69
C CYS A 136 -21.17 1.76 -1.97
N CYS A 137 -20.47 2.73 -2.51
CA CYS A 137 -20.35 4.08 -1.94
C CYS A 137 -21.54 4.97 -2.34
N PRO A 138 -22.00 5.87 -1.45
CA PRO A 138 -21.52 6.10 -0.08
C PRO A 138 -22.07 5.07 0.94
N SER A 139 -21.28 4.75 1.97
CA SER A 139 -21.70 3.90 3.09
C SER A 139 -21.07 4.38 4.40
N THR A 140 -21.69 4.07 5.53
CA THR A 140 -21.21 4.45 6.89
C THR A 140 -19.87 3.78 7.23
N TYR A 141 -19.63 2.59 6.69
CA TYR A 141 -18.39 1.83 6.89
C TYR A 141 -17.62 1.73 5.58
N THR A 142 -16.31 1.97 5.65
CA THR A 142 -15.42 1.97 4.49
C THR A 142 -14.11 1.26 4.81
N THR A 143 -13.53 0.61 3.81
CA THR A 143 -12.21 -0.02 3.85
C THR A 143 -11.38 0.48 2.67
N SER A 144 -10.10 0.09 2.61
CA SER A 144 -9.23 0.39 1.46
C SER A 144 -9.74 -0.19 0.13
N THR A 145 -10.59 -1.22 0.18
CA THR A 145 -11.18 -1.88 -1.00
C THR A 145 -12.53 -1.28 -1.42
N GLY A 146 -13.11 -0.36 -0.65
CA GLY A 146 -14.34 0.34 -0.99
C GLY A 146 -15.30 0.54 0.18
N CYS A 147 -16.58 0.70 -0.12
CA CYS A 147 -17.62 0.94 0.88
C CYS A 147 -18.38 -0.33 1.23
N MET A 148 -18.92 -0.39 2.45
CA MET A 148 -19.75 -1.51 2.90
C MET A 148 -21.06 -1.57 2.11
N CYS A 149 -21.31 -2.73 1.51
CA CYS A 149 -22.54 -3.04 0.82
C CYS A 149 -23.65 -3.42 1.81
N ARG A 150 -24.81 -2.78 1.68
CA ARG A 150 -25.97 -3.05 2.55
C ARG A 150 -26.76 -4.27 2.06
N ASN A 151 -27.26 -5.03 3.02
CA ASN A 151 -28.17 -6.14 2.79
C ASN A 151 -29.54 -5.77 3.37
N ALA A 152 -30.62 -5.83 2.57
CA ALA A 152 -31.92 -5.35 3.05
C ALA A 152 -32.52 -6.21 4.17
N ILE A 153 -32.16 -7.50 4.25
CA ILE A 153 -32.61 -8.38 5.35
C ILE A 153 -31.94 -7.93 6.64
N GLN A 154 -30.63 -7.74 6.60
CA GLN A 154 -29.86 -7.19 7.72
C GLN A 154 -30.35 -5.81 8.13
N ASP A 155 -30.64 -4.92 7.17
CA ASP A 155 -31.17 -3.59 7.45
C ASP A 155 -32.52 -3.63 8.16
N LYS A 156 -33.42 -4.51 7.72
CA LYS A 156 -34.71 -4.73 8.40
C LYS A 156 -34.53 -5.28 9.80
N PHE A 157 -33.60 -6.22 9.97
CA PHE A 157 -33.28 -6.80 11.28
C PHE A 157 -32.76 -5.73 12.24
N LEU A 158 -31.81 -4.90 11.81
CA LEU A 158 -31.27 -3.80 12.61
C LEU A 158 -32.35 -2.75 12.91
N GLN A 159 -33.20 -2.40 11.94
CA GLN A 159 -34.35 -1.49 12.16
C GLN A 159 -35.36 -2.05 13.16
N SER A 160 -35.49 -3.38 13.26
CA SER A 160 -36.36 -4.04 14.24
C SER A 160 -35.74 -4.16 15.64
N GLY A 161 -34.59 -3.54 15.89
CA GLY A 161 -33.90 -3.59 17.18
C GLY A 161 -32.96 -4.79 17.34
N GLY A 162 -32.60 -5.48 16.26
CA GLY A 162 -31.59 -6.54 16.29
C GLY A 162 -31.98 -7.74 17.17
N GLY A 163 -33.29 -8.01 17.33
CA GLY A 163 -33.79 -9.11 18.15
C GLY A 163 -34.00 -8.76 19.63
N ASN A 164 -33.70 -7.53 20.07
CA ASN A 164 -34.14 -7.02 21.36
C ASN A 164 -35.63 -6.66 21.28
N LYS A 165 -36.49 -7.61 21.65
CA LYS A 165 -37.94 -7.42 21.77
C LYS A 165 -38.38 -7.59 23.22
#